data_AF-A0A3N0ZP21-F1
#
_entry.id   AF-A0A3N0ZP21-F1
#
_cell.length_a   1.000
_cell.length_b   1.000
_cell.length_c   1.000
_cell.angle_alpha   90.00
_cell.angle_beta   90.00
_cell.angle_gamma   90.00
#
_symmetry.space_group_name_H-M   'P 1'
#
loop_
_entity.id
_entity.type
_entity.pdbx_description
1 polymer ?
#
loop_
_entity_poly.entity_id
_entity_poly.type
_entity_poly.pdbx_seq_one_letter_code
_entity_poly.pdbx_strand_id
1 'polypeptide(L)'
;MGKEIRQDKYREYALEIIEMLTKSAERLKYSYSKVQKIDLDKEDFTEEELETIESLCSRFARISDILLQKAFRFLDIYEFDGYDFPVPKRITLAERRKLIPSTETFKYIRELRNEVAHNYATDYYIDLFKEIFKYTPTLFEIVDNTIEYLNKKFQRN
;
A
#
# COMPACT_ATOMS: atom_id res chain seq x y z
N MET A 1 -27.22 -18.40 -13.60
CA MET A 1 -26.15 -18.43 -14.62
C MET A 1 -25.37 -17.12 -14.76
N GLY A 2 -25.90 -16.04 -15.35
CA GLY A 2 -25.10 -14.81 -15.59
C GLY A 2 -24.68 -14.00 -14.33
N LYS A 3 -25.46 -14.07 -13.25
CA LYS A 3 -25.13 -13.42 -11.96
C LYS A 3 -24.12 -14.22 -11.13
N GLU A 4 -24.22 -15.56 -11.13
CA GLU A 4 -23.29 -16.46 -10.43
C GLU A 4 -21.88 -16.37 -11.02
N ILE A 5 -21.75 -16.45 -12.35
CA ILE A 5 -20.46 -16.30 -13.07
C ILE A 5 -19.78 -14.96 -12.74
N ARG A 6 -20.56 -13.89 -12.52
CA ARG A 6 -20.03 -12.58 -12.14
C ARG A 6 -19.52 -12.56 -10.69
N GLN A 7 -20.22 -13.23 -9.78
CA GLN A 7 -19.80 -13.33 -8.38
C GLN A 7 -18.52 -14.17 -8.23
N ASP A 8 -18.42 -15.29 -8.95
CA ASP A 8 -17.22 -16.14 -8.94
C ASP A 8 -15.99 -15.36 -9.41
N LYS A 9 -16.11 -14.59 -10.50
CA LYS A 9 -15.03 -13.72 -11.00
C LYS A 9 -14.59 -12.64 -10.00
N TYR A 10 -15.53 -12.03 -9.28
CA TYR A 10 -15.18 -11.06 -8.24
C TYR A 10 -14.47 -11.70 -7.06
N ARG A 11 -14.87 -12.93 -6.70
CA ARG A 11 -14.19 -13.70 -5.65
C ARG A 11 -12.77 -14.06 -6.05
N GLU A 12 -12.57 -14.59 -7.26
CA GLU A 12 -11.23 -14.90 -7.79
C GLU A 12 -10.33 -13.65 -7.76
N TYR A 13 -10.82 -12.53 -8.28
CA TYR A 13 -10.05 -11.29 -8.30
C TYR A 13 -9.75 -10.74 -6.90
N ALA A 14 -10.68 -10.88 -5.95
CA ALA A 14 -10.43 -10.51 -4.56
C ALA A 14 -9.31 -11.37 -3.94
N LEU A 15 -9.30 -12.68 -4.20
CA LEU A 15 -8.26 -13.59 -3.72
C LEU A 15 -6.90 -13.27 -4.33
N GLU A 16 -6.84 -12.94 -5.62
CA GLU A 16 -5.61 -12.47 -6.27
C GLU A 16 -5.07 -11.20 -5.61
N ILE A 17 -5.94 -10.22 -5.31
CA ILE A 17 -5.55 -8.99 -4.61
C ILE A 17 -5.00 -9.30 -3.21
N ILE A 18 -5.65 -10.18 -2.46
CA ILE A 18 -5.20 -10.61 -1.13
C ILE A 18 -3.82 -11.26 -1.22
N GLU A 19 -3.61 -12.18 -2.17
CA GLU A 19 -2.31 -12.84 -2.36
C GLU A 19 -1.22 -11.82 -2.73
N MET A 20 -1.52 -10.90 -3.65
CA MET A 20 -0.60 -9.82 -4.04
C MET A 20 -0.21 -8.92 -2.87
N LEU A 21 -1.18 -8.49 -2.06
CA LEU A 21 -0.95 -7.66 -0.87
C LEU A 21 -0.12 -8.41 0.17
N THR A 22 -0.46 -9.68 0.43
CA THR A 22 0.24 -10.53 1.41
C THR A 22 1.71 -10.67 1.05
N LYS A 23 2.01 -11.12 -0.17
CA LYS A 23 3.39 -11.30 -0.66
C LYS A 23 4.17 -9.98 -0.67
N SER A 24 3.53 -8.88 -1.07
CA SER A 24 4.18 -7.57 -1.10
C SER A 24 4.49 -7.09 0.32
N ALA A 25 3.56 -7.27 1.27
CA ALA A 25 3.73 -6.91 2.67
C ALA A 25 4.83 -7.72 3.35
N GLU A 26 4.96 -9.01 3.08
CA GLU A 26 6.08 -9.84 3.57
C GLU A 26 7.44 -9.28 3.12
N ARG A 27 7.55 -8.88 1.85
CA ARG A 27 8.78 -8.28 1.32
C ARG A 27 9.03 -6.91 1.94
N LEU A 28 8.00 -6.09 2.14
CA LEU A 28 8.17 -4.81 2.82
C LEU A 28 8.60 -5.00 4.28
N LYS A 29 7.98 -5.93 5.02
CA LYS A 29 8.37 -6.31 6.40
C LYS A 29 9.83 -6.74 6.47
N TYR A 30 10.30 -7.54 5.51
CA TYR A 30 11.71 -7.92 5.43
C TYR A 30 12.64 -6.71 5.28
N SER A 31 12.38 -5.82 4.32
CA SER A 31 13.19 -4.59 4.16
C SER A 31 13.11 -3.67 5.38
N TYR A 32 11.92 -3.52 5.96
CA TYR A 32 11.72 -2.71 7.16
C TYR A 32 12.55 -3.22 8.33
N SER A 33 12.57 -4.53 8.55
CA SER A 33 13.40 -5.16 9.61
C SER A 33 14.91 -4.99 9.40
N LYS A 34 15.34 -4.78 8.14
CA LYS A 34 16.75 -4.51 7.81
C LYS A 34 17.08 -3.05 8.06
N VAL A 35 16.24 -2.13 7.57
CA VAL A 35 16.40 -0.69 7.80
C VAL A 35 16.32 -0.33 9.28
N GLN A 36 15.50 -1.04 10.08
CA GLN A 36 15.45 -0.89 11.54
C GLN A 36 16.80 -1.06 12.25
N LYS A 37 17.78 -1.72 11.61
CA LYS A 37 19.12 -1.95 12.18
C LYS A 37 20.14 -0.90 11.74
N ILE A 38 19.74 0.00 10.84
CA ILE A 38 20.57 1.10 10.35
C ILE A 38 20.29 2.30 11.24
N ASP A 39 21.34 2.98 11.69
CA ASP A 39 21.21 4.29 12.31
C ASP A 39 20.84 5.31 11.22
N LEU A 40 19.61 5.82 11.25
CA LEU A 40 19.12 6.77 10.26
C LEU A 40 19.54 8.22 10.57
N ASP A 41 20.13 8.49 11.73
CA ASP A 41 20.57 9.84 12.14
C ASP A 41 22.05 10.12 11.83
N LYS A 42 22.76 9.14 11.26
CA LYS A 42 24.14 9.32 10.82
C LYS A 42 24.24 10.16 9.55
N GLU A 43 25.41 10.77 9.37
CA GLU A 43 25.69 11.69 8.25
C GLU A 43 25.94 10.95 6.93
N ASP A 44 26.57 9.77 6.97
CA ASP A 44 26.95 9.00 5.78
C ASP A 44 26.43 7.56 5.81
N PHE A 45 25.83 7.13 4.70
CA PHE A 45 25.39 5.76 4.47
C PHE A 45 26.37 5.01 3.57
N THR A 46 26.61 3.73 3.88
CA THR A 46 27.32 2.83 2.96
C THR A 46 26.41 2.46 1.78
N GLU A 47 26.99 2.05 0.66
CA GLU A 47 26.23 1.58 -0.52
C GLU A 47 25.24 0.45 -0.16
N GLU A 48 25.63 -0.49 0.70
CA GLU A 48 24.74 -1.59 1.13
C GLU A 48 23.53 -1.09 1.94
N GLU A 49 23.73 -0.07 2.78
CA GLU A 49 22.64 0.55 3.54
C GLU A 49 21.72 1.35 2.62
N LEU A 50 22.28 2.10 1.67
CA LEU A 50 21.51 2.80 0.65
C LEU A 50 20.66 1.82 -0.15
N GLU A 51 21.24 0.75 -0.72
CA GLU A 51 20.49 -0.28 -1.43
C GLU A 51 19.36 -0.90 -0.57
N THR A 52 19.64 -1.12 0.73
CA THR A 52 18.65 -1.64 1.67
C THR A 52 17.48 -0.68 1.87
N ILE A 53 17.77 0.61 2.04
CA ILE A 53 16.77 1.67 2.21
C ILE A 53 15.98 1.90 0.91
N GLU A 54 16.64 1.89 -0.24
CA GLU A 54 15.99 2.00 -1.54
C GLU A 54 15.01 0.84 -1.78
N SER A 55 15.41 -0.37 -1.35
CA SER A 55 14.52 -1.53 -1.40
C SER A 55 13.28 -1.34 -0.54
N LEU A 56 13.39 -0.70 0.63
CA LEU A 56 12.24 -0.33 1.46
C LEU A 56 11.34 0.66 0.70
N CYS A 57 11.90 1.74 0.18
CA CYS A 57 11.16 2.80 -0.51
C CYS A 57 10.40 2.28 -1.74
N SER A 58 11.06 1.46 -2.57
CA SER A 58 10.45 0.82 -3.73
C SER A 58 9.29 -0.10 -3.34
N ARG A 59 9.45 -0.89 -2.28
CA ARG A 59 8.40 -1.79 -1.78
C ARG A 59 7.23 -1.02 -1.15
N PHE A 60 7.51 0.06 -0.44
CA PHE A 60 6.50 0.97 0.12
C PHE A 60 5.64 1.57 -1.01
N ALA A 61 6.29 2.15 -2.03
CA ALA A 61 5.63 2.71 -3.21
C ALA A 61 4.74 1.67 -3.91
N ARG A 62 5.26 0.46 -4.11
CA ARG A 62 4.53 -0.65 -4.74
C ARG A 62 3.26 -1.03 -3.96
N ILE A 63 3.33 -1.14 -2.64
CA ILE A 63 2.14 -1.49 -1.84
C ILE A 63 1.11 -0.36 -1.88
N SER A 64 1.55 0.90 -1.77
CA SER A 64 0.66 2.07 -1.92
C SER A 64 -0.10 2.05 -3.25
N ASP A 65 0.57 1.69 -4.35
CA ASP A 65 -0.06 1.51 -5.66
C ASP A 65 -1.05 0.33 -5.72
N ILE A 66 -0.70 -0.82 -5.15
CA ILE A 66 -1.60 -1.99 -5.11
C ILE A 66 -2.87 -1.65 -4.34
N LEU A 67 -2.73 -1.01 -3.17
CA LEU A 67 -3.87 -0.59 -2.35
C LEU A 67 -4.80 0.33 -3.14
N LEU A 68 -4.27 1.40 -3.73
CA LEU A 68 -5.12 2.39 -4.40
C LEU A 68 -5.68 1.92 -5.74
N GLN A 69 -4.83 1.35 -6.59
CA GLN A 69 -5.17 1.08 -7.99
C GLN A 69 -5.80 -0.29 -8.21
N LYS A 70 -5.59 -1.23 -7.28
CA LYS A 70 -6.19 -2.57 -7.33
C LYS A 70 -7.24 -2.73 -6.25
N ALA A 71 -6.86 -2.70 -4.97
CA ALA A 71 -7.78 -3.05 -3.89
C ALA A 71 -8.96 -2.07 -3.75
N PHE A 72 -8.67 -0.78 -3.55
CA PHE A 72 -9.73 0.22 -3.35
C PHE A 72 -10.57 0.42 -4.61
N ARG A 73 -9.94 0.39 -5.79
CA ARG A 73 -10.64 0.48 -7.07
C ARG A 73 -11.56 -0.71 -7.30
N PHE A 74 -11.10 -1.92 -6.97
CA PHE A 74 -11.94 -3.12 -7.03
C PHE A 74 -13.15 -3.01 -6.11
N LEU A 75 -12.95 -2.57 -4.87
CA LEU A 75 -14.05 -2.39 -3.91
C LEU A 75 -15.06 -1.36 -4.40
N ASP A 76 -14.59 -0.26 -5.00
CA ASP A 76 -15.47 0.73 -5.65
C ASP A 76 -16.31 0.09 -6.75
N ILE A 77 -15.68 -0.60 -7.70
CA ILE A 77 -16.36 -1.28 -8.82
C ILE A 77 -17.35 -2.32 -8.31
N TYR A 78 -16.99 -3.09 -7.29
CA TYR A 78 -17.82 -4.15 -6.73
C TYR A 78 -19.03 -3.58 -5.96
N GLU A 79 -18.85 -2.54 -5.15
CA GLU A 79 -19.90 -2.01 -4.28
C GLU A 79 -20.84 -1.03 -4.98
N PHE A 80 -20.41 -0.44 -6.10
CA PHE A 80 -21.17 0.58 -6.84
C PHE A 80 -21.47 0.15 -8.29
N ASP A 81 -21.80 -1.12 -8.49
CA ASP A 81 -22.31 -1.69 -9.75
C ASP A 81 -21.45 -1.37 -10.99
N GLY A 82 -20.13 -1.40 -10.83
CA GLY A 82 -19.17 -1.18 -11.91
C GLY A 82 -18.64 0.25 -12.03
N TYR A 83 -19.05 1.16 -11.15
CA TYR A 83 -18.56 2.54 -11.19
C TYR A 83 -17.09 2.66 -10.75
N ASP A 84 -16.29 3.34 -11.57
CA ASP A 84 -14.89 3.64 -11.27
C ASP A 84 -14.74 5.12 -10.86
N PHE A 85 -14.46 5.35 -9.58
CA PHE A 85 -14.34 6.70 -9.05
C PHE A 85 -12.95 7.30 -9.26
N PRO A 86 -12.85 8.64 -9.41
CA PRO A 86 -11.58 9.35 -9.33
C PRO A 86 -10.87 9.10 -8.00
N VAL A 87 -9.54 9.23 -8.01
CA VAL A 87 -8.68 8.92 -6.87
C VAL A 87 -9.08 9.63 -5.56
N PRO A 88 -9.38 10.94 -5.53
CA PRO A 88 -9.78 11.60 -4.27
C PRO A 88 -11.02 10.95 -3.66
N LYS A 89 -12.02 10.61 -4.49
CA LYS A 89 -13.25 9.96 -4.04
C LYS A 89 -12.98 8.54 -3.54
N ARG A 90 -12.11 7.79 -4.21
CA ARG A 90 -11.69 6.45 -3.80
C ARG A 90 -11.04 6.44 -2.42
N ILE A 91 -10.19 7.43 -2.12
CA ILE A 91 -9.56 7.58 -0.79
C ILE A 91 -10.62 7.85 0.28
N THR A 92 -11.55 8.77 0.02
CA THR A 92 -12.67 9.03 0.95
C THR A 92 -13.52 7.79 1.20
N LEU A 93 -13.77 6.97 0.17
CA LEU A 93 -14.51 5.72 0.33
C LEU A 93 -13.70 4.69 1.13
N ALA A 94 -12.37 4.62 0.94
CA ALA A 94 -11.50 3.76 1.74
C ALA A 94 -11.53 4.13 3.24
N GLU A 95 -11.55 5.42 3.58
CA GLU A 95 -11.72 5.89 4.96
C GLU A 95 -13.09 5.51 5.53
N ARG A 96 -14.17 5.69 4.76
CA ARG A 96 -15.52 5.26 5.17
C ARG A 96 -15.64 3.76 5.41
N ARG A 97 -14.86 2.95 4.69
CA ARG A 97 -14.73 1.50 4.88
C ARG A 97 -13.80 1.13 6.05
N LYS A 98 -13.17 2.11 6.70
CA LYS A 98 -12.16 1.94 7.74
C LYS A 98 -10.92 1.16 7.29
N LEU A 99 -10.58 1.25 6.00
CA LEU A 99 -9.36 0.64 5.46
C LEU A 99 -8.13 1.48 5.77
N ILE A 100 -8.33 2.81 5.82
CA ILE A 100 -7.31 3.80 6.14
C ILE A 100 -7.73 4.58 7.38
N PRO A 101 -6.78 5.05 8.20
CA PRO A 101 -7.07 5.80 9.43
C PRO A 101 -7.68 7.18 9.13
N SER A 102 -7.17 7.86 8.10
CA SER A 102 -7.77 9.09 7.60
C SER A 102 -7.45 9.33 6.12
N THR A 103 -8.27 10.14 5.45
CA THR A 103 -7.99 10.58 4.07
C THR A 103 -6.63 11.30 3.97
N GLU A 104 -6.29 12.16 4.93
CA GLU A 104 -5.05 12.94 4.91
C GLU A 104 -3.82 12.05 5.10
N THR A 105 -3.88 11.06 6.00
CA THR A 105 -2.81 10.07 6.17
C THR A 105 -2.49 9.35 4.86
N PHE A 106 -3.52 8.89 4.13
CA PHE A 106 -3.28 8.16 2.90
C PHE A 106 -2.84 9.08 1.74
N LYS A 107 -3.29 10.34 1.71
CA LYS A 107 -2.75 11.33 0.77
C LYS A 107 -1.26 11.53 1.00
N TYR A 108 -0.83 11.67 2.25
CA TYR A 108 0.59 11.83 2.57
C TYR A 108 1.42 10.59 2.18
N ILE A 109 0.93 9.37 2.43
CA ILE A 109 1.56 8.13 1.94
C ILE A 109 1.74 8.15 0.41
N ARG A 110 0.78 8.73 -0.32
CA ARG A 110 0.87 8.84 -1.78
C ARG A 110 1.85 9.91 -2.24
N GLU A 111 1.97 11.01 -1.50
CA GLU A 111 2.99 12.03 -1.74
C GLU A 111 4.37 11.41 -1.57
N LEU A 112 4.63 10.74 -0.43
CA LEU A 112 5.88 10.01 -0.21
C LEU A 112 6.18 9.03 -1.36
N ARG A 113 5.18 8.24 -1.79
CA ARG A 113 5.31 7.34 -2.94
C ARG A 113 5.70 8.05 -4.24
N ASN A 114 5.19 9.25 -4.49
CA ASN A 114 5.52 10.00 -5.70
C ASN A 114 6.96 10.54 -5.63
N GLU A 115 7.39 11.01 -4.47
CA GLU A 115 8.75 11.51 -4.23
C GLU A 115 9.81 10.40 -4.41
N VAL A 116 9.49 9.14 -4.08
CA VAL A 116 10.38 7.98 -4.34
C VAL A 116 10.81 7.92 -5.81
N ALA A 117 9.95 8.29 -6.76
CA ALA A 117 10.27 8.24 -8.19
C ALA A 117 11.09 9.46 -8.68
N HIS A 118 11.16 10.54 -7.90
CA HIS A 118 11.72 11.82 -8.32
C HIS A 118 13.10 12.14 -7.74
N ASN A 119 13.42 11.67 -6.53
CA ASN A 119 14.51 12.26 -5.71
C ASN A 119 15.82 11.46 -5.59
N TYR A 120 16.11 10.54 -6.52
CA TYR A 120 17.33 9.69 -6.50
C TYR A 120 18.69 10.43 -6.52
N ALA A 121 18.74 11.77 -6.58
CA ALA A 121 19.97 12.53 -6.82
C ALA A 121 20.14 13.80 -5.95
N THR A 122 19.46 13.90 -4.81
CA THR A 122 19.47 15.14 -4.00
C THR A 122 19.64 14.89 -2.50
N ASP A 123 20.21 15.86 -1.78
CA ASP A 123 20.39 15.86 -0.32
C ASP A 123 19.08 15.65 0.47
N TYR A 124 17.91 15.92 -0.15
CA TYR A 124 16.57 15.72 0.44
C TYR A 124 16.13 14.25 0.57
N TYR A 125 16.94 13.32 0.07
CA TYR A 125 16.58 11.90 0.02
C TYR A 125 16.54 11.24 1.41
N ILE A 126 17.35 11.71 2.35
CA ILE A 126 17.41 11.18 3.73
C ILE A 126 16.12 11.49 4.51
N ASP A 127 15.60 12.72 4.41
CA ASP A 127 14.36 13.09 5.09
C ASP A 127 13.16 12.31 4.55
N LEU A 128 13.12 12.09 3.23
CA LEU A 128 12.15 11.21 2.60
C LEU A 128 12.23 9.78 3.15
N PHE A 129 13.43 9.25 3.35
CA PHE A 129 13.63 7.91 3.95
C PHE A 129 13.08 7.82 5.37
N LYS A 130 13.36 8.82 6.20
CA LYS A 130 12.86 8.87 7.59
C LYS A 130 11.33 8.88 7.62
N GLU A 131 10.70 9.68 6.77
CA GLU A 131 9.23 9.72 6.70
C GLU A 131 8.64 8.42 6.12
N ILE A 132 9.23 7.83 5.08
CA ILE A 132 8.79 6.51 4.57
C ILE A 132 8.90 5.44 5.66
N PHE A 133 10.03 5.40 6.37
CA PHE A 133 10.24 4.46 7.46
C PHE A 133 9.20 4.66 8.58
N LYS A 134 8.92 5.90 8.97
CA LYS A 134 7.93 6.26 9.98
C LYS A 134 6.49 5.90 9.58
N TYR A 135 6.12 6.03 8.31
CA TYR A 135 4.79 5.68 7.80
C TYR A 135 4.65 4.23 7.35
N THR A 136 5.75 3.46 7.29
CA THR A 136 5.71 2.04 6.92
C THR A 136 4.82 1.21 7.86
N PRO A 137 4.86 1.37 9.20
CA PRO A 137 3.91 0.71 10.11
C PRO A 137 2.44 1.00 9.79
N THR A 138 2.10 2.27 9.52
CA THR A 138 0.75 2.65 9.11
C THR A 138 0.34 1.99 7.80
N LEU A 139 1.27 1.85 6.85
CA LEU A 139 1.01 1.12 5.61
C LEU A 139 0.72 -0.36 5.87
N PHE A 140 1.39 -1.00 6.84
CA PHE A 140 1.05 -2.38 7.25
C PHE A 140 -0.36 -2.48 7.80
N GLU A 141 -0.78 -1.57 8.69
CA GLU A 141 -2.14 -1.55 9.23
C GLU A 141 -3.19 -1.42 8.12
N ILE A 142 -2.94 -0.56 7.13
CA ILE A 142 -3.85 -0.38 5.98
C ILE A 142 -3.95 -1.68 5.15
N VAL A 143 -2.83 -2.38 4.94
CA VAL A 143 -2.83 -3.67 4.25
C VAL A 143 -3.66 -4.69 5.03
N ASP A 144 -3.42 -4.81 6.34
CA ASP A 144 -4.10 -5.79 7.19
C ASP A 144 -5.62 -5.52 7.23
N ASN A 145 -6.03 -4.26 7.41
CA ASN A 145 -7.44 -3.84 7.35
C ASN A 145 -8.08 -4.17 5.99
N THR A 146 -7.34 -3.94 4.89
CA THR A 146 -7.81 -4.22 3.54
C THR A 146 -8.00 -5.71 3.28
N ILE A 147 -7.03 -6.54 3.69
CA ILE A 147 -7.12 -8.00 3.60
C ILE A 147 -8.27 -8.51 4.45
N GLU A 148 -8.43 -8.03 5.69
CA GLU A 148 -9.54 -8.42 6.56
C GLU A 148 -10.89 -8.07 5.95
N TYR A 149 -11.03 -6.88 5.36
CA TYR A 149 -12.26 -6.45 4.69
C TYR A 149 -12.60 -7.33 3.48
N LEU A 150 -11.61 -7.64 2.64
CA LEU A 150 -11.78 -8.54 1.49
C LEU A 150 -12.15 -9.95 1.94
N ASN A 151 -11.47 -10.51 2.95
CA ASN A 151 -11.78 -11.83 3.50
C ASN A 151 -13.21 -11.90 4.05
N LYS A 152 -13.65 -10.88 4.80
CA LYS A 152 -15.04 -10.82 5.32
C LYS A 152 -16.09 -10.85 4.22
N LYS A 153 -15.82 -10.24 3.05
CA LYS A 153 -16.75 -10.19 1.92
C LYS A 153 -16.69 -11.40 0.99
N PHE A 154 -15.50 -11.99 0.78
CA PHE A 154 -15.27 -12.95 -0.30
C PHE A 154 -14.81 -14.34 0.18
N GLN A 155 -14.50 -14.52 1.47
CA GLN A 155 -14.16 -15.83 2.05
C GLN A 155 -15.25 -16.41 2.97
N ARG A 156 -16.29 -15.65 3.34
CA ARG A 156 -17.45 -16.22 4.04
C ARG A 156 -18.40 -16.89 3.04
N ASN A 157 -18.45 -18.22 3.14
CA ASN A 157 -19.44 -19.10 2.51
C ASN A 157 -20.87 -18.75 2.92
#